data_AF-A0A3M1LX10-F1
#
_entry.id   AF-A0A3M1LX10-F1
#
_cell.length_a   1.000
_cell.length_b   1.000
_cell.length_c   1.000
_cell.angle_alpha   90.00
_cell.angle_beta   90.00
_cell.angle_gamma   90.00
#
_symmetry.space_group_name_H-M   'P 1'
#
loop_
_entity.id
_entity.type
_entity.pdbx_description
1 polymer ?
#
loop_
_entity_poly.entity_id
_entity_poly.type
_entity_poly.pdbx_seq_one_letter_code
_entity_poly.pdbx_strand_id
1 'polypeptide(L)'
;GLDSSRWSDPFVVVRSQPLELITADTLTAGDRILRLTVGGILPPHGIDPSSLRIERDNVRWHAEYTASVGTRRLLAWLGRPLDEGLYRVSLAAGTVDGVGNRSPASLVNLYVRPQQAQVSQFYVERVVASSDTAVTVRFSQEPELSSLALDSILIEPYGAIVGYLKRGDAQTVEFKLDRRFRYDARGMVFTMTLPHTFRSTVGNLIAGNGGNVVGWYYAANVLQTQAFPQPWSRSRDPELHFSNVPLGATVVISLLDGIELAQLEAVDPTGGVRWLPRLPDGRLLPEGIYLYRIRMPDGTEPVVQKFVVVP
;
A
#
# COMPACT_ATOMS: atom_id res chain seq x y z
N GLY A 1 0.70 -4.35 46.61
CA GLY A 1 1.30 -4.10 45.29
C GLY A 1 1.05 -5.32 44.45
N LEU A 2 0.21 -5.20 43.43
CA LEU A 2 0.00 -6.27 42.45
C LEU A 2 1.05 -6.08 41.36
N ASP A 3 1.95 -7.05 41.27
CA ASP A 3 3.01 -7.13 40.28
C ASP A 3 2.38 -7.41 38.90
N SER A 4 2.38 -6.41 38.02
CA SER A 4 1.82 -6.49 36.67
C SER A 4 2.75 -7.19 35.66
N SER A 5 3.92 -7.67 36.08
CA SER A 5 4.95 -8.24 35.18
C SER A 5 4.68 -9.68 34.69
N ARG A 6 3.53 -10.28 35.03
CA ARG A 6 3.24 -11.71 34.74
C ARG A 6 1.98 -11.98 33.92
N TRP A 7 1.35 -10.97 33.33
CA TRP A 7 0.31 -11.21 32.34
C TRP A 7 0.98 -11.47 31.00
N SER A 8 1.16 -12.74 30.64
CA SER A 8 1.35 -13.09 29.24
C SER A 8 0.03 -12.72 28.54
N ASP A 9 0.05 -11.71 27.68
CA ASP A 9 -1.12 -11.34 26.89
C ASP A 9 -1.72 -12.62 26.27
N PRO A 10 -3.02 -12.92 26.50
CA PRO A 10 -3.63 -14.06 25.83
C PRO A 10 -3.48 -13.84 24.32
N PHE A 11 -2.87 -14.79 23.60
CA PHE A 11 -2.85 -14.78 22.14
C PHE A 11 -4.30 -14.89 21.67
N VAL A 12 -4.94 -13.75 21.36
CA VAL A 12 -6.30 -13.76 20.85
C VAL A 12 -6.27 -13.98 19.35
N VAL A 13 -6.61 -15.20 18.95
CA VAL A 13 -6.78 -15.58 17.54
C VAL A 13 -8.12 -15.02 17.06
N VAL A 14 -8.07 -13.93 16.29
CA VAL A 14 -9.25 -13.43 15.57
C VAL A 14 -9.56 -14.42 14.45
N ARG A 15 -10.80 -14.87 14.27
CA ARG A 15 -11.13 -15.71 13.11
C ARG A 15 -11.10 -14.85 11.83
N SER A 16 -9.96 -14.83 11.14
CA SER A 16 -9.79 -14.32 9.77
C SER A 16 -9.49 -15.48 8.82
N GLN A 17 -9.74 -15.29 7.53
CA GLN A 17 -9.13 -16.14 6.52
C GLN A 17 -7.60 -15.92 6.59
N PRO A 18 -6.79 -16.98 6.66
CA PRO A 18 -5.35 -16.84 6.67
C PRO A 18 -4.83 -16.14 5.41
N LEU A 19 -3.67 -15.51 5.53
CA LEU A 19 -2.97 -14.93 4.40
C LEU A 19 -2.53 -16.04 3.44
N GLU A 20 -2.97 -15.97 2.19
CA GLU A 20 -2.69 -16.98 1.17
C GLU A 20 -2.42 -16.30 -0.18
N LEU A 21 -1.35 -16.69 -0.89
CA LEU A 21 -1.13 -16.24 -2.26
C LEU A 21 -2.19 -16.85 -3.18
N ILE A 22 -2.99 -16.01 -3.84
CA ILE A 22 -4.06 -16.43 -4.76
C ILE A 22 -3.58 -16.36 -6.21
N THR A 23 -2.98 -15.23 -6.59
CA THR A 23 -2.40 -15.06 -7.92
C THR A 23 -1.16 -14.18 -7.89
N ALA A 24 -0.28 -14.39 -8.85
CA ALA A 24 0.75 -13.43 -9.24
C ALA A 24 0.38 -12.85 -10.60
N ASP A 25 0.44 -11.52 -10.72
CA ASP A 25 0.30 -10.88 -12.02
C ASP A 25 1.47 -11.32 -12.92
N THR A 26 1.22 -11.46 -14.21
CA THR A 26 2.29 -11.76 -15.18
C THR A 26 3.28 -10.59 -15.25
N LEU A 27 4.57 -10.90 -15.30
CA LEU A 27 5.64 -9.92 -15.49
C LEU A 27 6.27 -10.03 -16.88
N THR A 28 6.92 -8.96 -17.32
CA THR A 28 7.92 -8.99 -18.39
C THR A 28 9.30 -9.15 -17.79
N ALA A 29 10.21 -9.80 -18.52
CA ALA A 29 11.62 -9.72 -18.20
C ALA A 29 12.06 -8.24 -18.17
N GLY A 30 12.75 -7.85 -17.09
CA GLY A 30 13.13 -6.46 -16.81
C GLY A 30 12.27 -5.76 -15.75
N ASP A 31 11.06 -6.25 -15.46
CA ASP A 31 10.21 -5.68 -14.41
C ASP A 31 10.81 -5.94 -13.02
N ARG A 32 10.66 -4.95 -12.13
CA ARG A 32 11.19 -4.98 -10.75
C ARG A 32 10.10 -4.97 -9.68
N ILE A 33 8.83 -4.93 -10.06
CA ILE A 33 7.71 -4.89 -9.11
C ILE A 33 6.83 -6.11 -9.37
N LEU A 34 6.89 -7.06 -8.44
CA LEU A 34 5.98 -8.19 -8.39
C LEU A 34 4.67 -7.75 -7.73
N ARG A 35 3.55 -8.12 -8.34
CA ARG A 35 2.20 -7.84 -7.85
C ARG A 35 1.50 -9.15 -7.53
N LEU A 36 1.05 -9.27 -6.29
CA LEU A 36 0.43 -10.48 -5.77
C LEU A 36 -0.97 -10.15 -5.27
N THR A 37 -1.94 -10.99 -5.63
CA THR A 37 -3.25 -11.00 -4.98
C THR A 37 -3.22 -12.04 -3.89
N VAL A 38 -3.71 -11.67 -2.71
CA VAL A 38 -3.80 -12.57 -1.56
C VAL A 38 -5.23 -12.73 -1.03
N GLY A 39 -5.49 -13.90 -0.47
CA GLY A 39 -6.61 -14.18 0.41
C GLY A 39 -6.27 -13.76 1.83
N GLY A 40 -7.29 -13.61 2.68
CA GLY A 40 -7.11 -13.03 4.01
C GLY A 40 -6.94 -11.51 3.97
N ILE A 41 -6.40 -10.97 5.06
CA ILE A 41 -6.17 -9.52 5.24
C ILE A 41 -4.67 -9.31 5.32
N LEU A 42 -4.10 -8.55 4.39
CA LEU A 42 -2.72 -8.10 4.51
C LEU A 42 -2.57 -7.18 5.71
N PRO A 43 -1.43 -7.22 6.41
CA PRO A 43 -1.08 -6.08 7.23
C PRO A 43 -1.08 -4.84 6.34
N PRO A 44 -1.52 -3.68 6.84
CA PRO A 44 -1.06 -2.40 6.28
C PRO A 44 0.48 -2.40 6.31
N HIS A 45 1.28 -1.48 5.82
CA HIS A 45 2.78 -1.67 5.81
C HIS A 45 3.35 -2.88 5.03
N GLY A 46 2.60 -3.90 4.62
CA GLY A 46 3.12 -5.06 3.89
C GLY A 46 3.39 -6.28 4.77
N ILE A 47 4.23 -7.17 4.28
CA ILE A 47 4.78 -8.29 5.06
C ILE A 47 6.30 -8.15 5.14
N ASP A 48 6.94 -8.90 6.04
CA ASP A 48 8.39 -9.02 6.03
C ASP A 48 8.85 -9.51 4.63
N PRO A 49 9.74 -8.77 3.92
CA PRO A 49 10.23 -9.21 2.61
C PRO A 49 10.89 -10.60 2.62
N SER A 50 11.45 -11.02 3.76
CA SER A 50 12.04 -12.36 3.93
C SER A 50 10.98 -13.48 3.96
N SER A 51 9.73 -13.14 4.28
CA SER A 51 8.59 -14.08 4.21
C SER A 51 8.19 -14.41 2.78
N LEU A 52 8.57 -13.59 1.79
CA LEU A 52 8.29 -13.80 0.39
C LEU A 52 9.53 -14.38 -0.31
N ARG A 53 9.37 -15.57 -0.90
CA ARG A 53 10.46 -16.25 -1.60
C ARG A 53 10.10 -16.49 -3.05
N ILE A 54 10.98 -16.09 -3.95
CA ILE A 54 10.84 -16.27 -5.40
C ILE A 54 11.92 -17.25 -5.84
N GLU A 55 11.56 -18.32 -6.55
CA GLU A 55 12.50 -19.39 -6.90
C GLU A 55 12.33 -19.87 -8.34
N ARG A 56 13.46 -20.20 -8.97
CA ARG A 56 13.60 -20.86 -10.26
C ARG A 56 14.94 -21.59 -10.29
N ASP A 57 14.96 -22.84 -10.73
CA ASP A 57 16.18 -23.65 -10.89
C ASP A 57 17.11 -23.65 -9.65
N ASN A 58 16.53 -23.78 -8.45
CA ASN A 58 17.22 -23.70 -7.14
C ASN A 58 17.89 -22.35 -6.83
N VAL A 59 17.77 -21.35 -7.68
CA VAL A 59 18.15 -19.97 -7.39
C VAL A 59 17.00 -19.30 -6.64
N ARG A 60 17.36 -18.49 -5.63
CA ARG A 60 16.42 -17.74 -4.80
C ARG A 60 16.57 -16.26 -5.04
N TRP A 61 15.44 -15.58 -5.06
CA TRP A 61 15.31 -14.14 -5.07
C TRP A 61 14.45 -13.72 -3.88
N HIS A 62 14.79 -12.57 -3.31
CA HIS A 62 14.06 -11.95 -2.23
C HIS A 62 13.57 -10.59 -2.68
N ALA A 63 12.41 -10.20 -2.16
CA ALA A 63 12.00 -8.81 -2.23
C ALA A 63 12.92 -7.98 -1.32
N GLU A 64 13.27 -6.76 -1.75
CA GLU A 64 13.94 -5.78 -0.89
C GLU A 64 12.93 -5.06 0.00
N TYR A 65 11.72 -4.88 -0.51
CA TYR A 65 10.64 -4.18 0.16
C TYR A 65 9.30 -4.78 -0.26
N THR A 66 8.35 -4.80 0.67
CA THR A 66 6.95 -5.08 0.32
C THR A 66 6.04 -4.00 0.88
N ALA A 67 4.91 -3.77 0.21
CA ALA A 67 3.88 -2.88 0.70
C ALA A 67 2.51 -3.41 0.32
N SER A 68 1.55 -3.24 1.24
CA SER A 68 0.15 -3.54 0.95
C SER A 68 -0.55 -2.35 0.33
N VAL A 69 -1.22 -2.60 -0.79
CA VAL A 69 -2.16 -1.69 -1.43
C VAL A 69 -3.56 -2.20 -1.10
N GLY A 70 -4.26 -1.49 -0.21
CA GLY A 70 -5.44 -2.01 0.44
C GLY A 70 -5.16 -3.30 1.23
N THR A 71 -6.17 -4.18 1.33
CA THR A 71 -6.11 -5.39 2.17
C THR A 71 -5.73 -6.66 1.42
N ARG A 72 -5.64 -6.62 0.09
CA ARG A 72 -5.51 -7.82 -0.76
C ARG A 72 -4.44 -7.76 -1.84
N ARG A 73 -3.82 -6.60 -2.06
CA ARG A 73 -2.73 -6.47 -3.04
C ARG A 73 -1.42 -6.26 -2.31
N LEU A 74 -0.48 -7.16 -2.56
CA LEU A 74 0.89 -7.04 -2.08
C LEU A 74 1.78 -6.65 -3.25
N LEU A 75 2.49 -5.53 -3.10
CA LEU A 75 3.58 -5.12 -3.98
C LEU A 75 4.89 -5.59 -3.39
N ALA A 76 5.76 -6.16 -4.21
CA ALA A 76 7.10 -6.60 -3.81
C ALA A 76 8.14 -6.07 -4.80
N TRP A 77 9.07 -5.25 -4.31
CA TRP A 77 10.16 -4.69 -5.09
C TRP A 77 11.35 -5.64 -5.08
N LEU A 78 11.88 -5.92 -6.26
CA LEU A 78 13.01 -6.83 -6.47
C LEU A 78 14.29 -6.01 -6.68
N GLY A 79 15.36 -6.39 -5.98
CA GLY A 79 16.68 -5.76 -6.14
C GLY A 79 17.30 -5.96 -7.53
N ARG A 80 16.84 -7.00 -8.24
CA ARG A 80 17.19 -7.26 -9.63
C ARG A 80 15.97 -7.76 -10.40
N PRO A 81 15.86 -7.43 -11.69
CA PRO A 81 14.79 -7.95 -12.53
C PRO A 81 14.87 -9.48 -12.64
N LEU A 82 13.72 -10.09 -12.94
CA LEU A 82 13.65 -11.50 -13.29
C LEU A 82 13.86 -11.67 -14.80
N ASP A 83 14.51 -12.76 -15.19
CA ASP A 83 14.59 -13.16 -16.58
C ASP A 83 13.27 -13.84 -17.00
N GLU A 84 13.07 -14.06 -18.29
CA GLU A 84 11.94 -14.84 -18.78
C GLU A 84 11.92 -16.26 -18.20
N GLY A 85 10.73 -16.78 -17.92
CA GLY A 85 10.54 -18.15 -17.44
C GLY A 85 9.46 -18.30 -16.38
N LEU A 86 9.33 -19.52 -15.87
CA LEU A 86 8.38 -19.86 -14.83
C LEU A 86 9.08 -19.86 -13.47
N TYR A 87 8.53 -19.08 -12.53
CA TYR A 87 9.00 -18.96 -11.17
C TYR A 87 7.94 -19.49 -10.20
N ARG A 88 8.40 -19.96 -9.04
CA ARG A 88 7.56 -20.25 -7.88
C ARG A 88 7.67 -19.09 -6.91
N VAL A 89 6.53 -18.52 -6.53
CA VAL A 89 6.44 -17.50 -5.48
C VAL A 89 5.76 -18.12 -4.28
N SER A 90 6.46 -18.18 -3.16
CA SER A 90 5.96 -18.79 -1.93
C SER A 90 5.97 -17.80 -0.77
N LEU A 91 4.92 -17.87 0.03
CA LEU A 91 4.83 -17.22 1.33
C LEU A 91 5.24 -18.22 2.42
N ALA A 92 6.13 -17.80 3.32
CA ALA A 92 6.59 -18.65 4.41
C ALA A 92 5.47 -18.98 5.41
N ALA A 93 5.53 -20.17 6.01
CA ALA A 93 4.66 -20.48 7.14
C ALA A 93 5.02 -19.56 8.32
N GLY A 94 4.01 -19.09 9.04
CA GLY A 94 4.18 -18.20 10.18
C GLY A 94 4.17 -16.71 9.86
N THR A 95 4.02 -16.32 8.58
CA THR A 95 3.81 -14.92 8.19
C THR A 95 2.56 -14.37 8.87
N VAL A 96 2.71 -13.21 9.48
CA VAL A 96 1.65 -12.56 10.25
C VAL A 96 0.71 -11.80 9.31
N ASP A 97 -0.59 -12.05 9.42
CA ASP A 97 -1.63 -11.35 8.67
C ASP A 97 -1.98 -9.99 9.31
N GLY A 98 -2.85 -9.22 8.67
CA GLY A 98 -3.23 -7.89 9.15
C GLY A 98 -4.12 -7.86 10.39
N VAL A 99 -4.45 -9.01 10.97
CA VAL A 99 -5.12 -9.11 12.27
C VAL A 99 -4.22 -9.77 13.33
N GLY A 100 -2.94 -10.02 13.02
CA GLY A 100 -1.97 -10.56 13.96
C GLY A 100 -1.88 -12.10 13.98
N ASN A 101 -2.61 -12.81 13.10
CA ASN A 101 -2.56 -14.26 13.05
C ASN A 101 -1.41 -14.77 12.21
N ARG A 102 -0.81 -15.88 12.62
CA ARG A 102 0.19 -16.60 11.82
C ARG A 102 -0.49 -17.44 10.75
N SER A 103 -0.11 -17.23 9.50
CA SER A 103 -0.67 -17.90 8.34
C SER A 103 0.13 -19.16 7.93
N PRO A 104 -0.50 -20.17 7.32
CA PRO A 104 0.21 -21.30 6.73
C PRO A 104 1.02 -20.85 5.51
N ALA A 105 1.95 -21.70 5.07
CA ALA A 105 2.67 -21.46 3.81
C ALA A 105 1.71 -21.53 2.62
N SER A 106 1.96 -20.72 1.59
CA SER A 106 1.22 -20.73 0.33
C SER A 106 2.14 -20.52 -0.87
N LEU A 107 1.67 -20.87 -2.08
CA LEU A 107 2.47 -20.89 -3.31
C LEU A 107 1.59 -20.51 -4.50
N VAL A 108 2.15 -19.68 -5.38
CA VAL A 108 1.62 -19.46 -6.74
C VAL A 108 2.74 -19.55 -7.76
N ASN A 109 2.36 -19.84 -9.00
CA ASN A 109 3.28 -19.76 -10.13
C ASN A 109 3.27 -18.34 -10.70
N LEU A 110 4.45 -17.82 -10.99
CA LEU A 110 4.67 -16.55 -11.68
C LEU A 110 5.29 -16.85 -13.05
N TYR A 111 4.63 -16.40 -14.11
CA TYR A 111 5.20 -16.46 -15.45
C TYR A 111 5.79 -15.10 -15.82
N VAL A 112 7.08 -15.09 -16.14
CA VAL A 112 7.81 -13.93 -16.65
C VAL A 112 7.95 -14.10 -18.16
N ARG A 113 7.36 -13.20 -18.92
CA ARG A 113 7.39 -13.23 -20.39
C ARG A 113 8.73 -12.73 -20.93
N PRO A 114 9.12 -13.19 -22.14
CA PRO A 114 10.23 -12.59 -22.87
C PRO A 114 10.06 -11.07 -22.96
N GLN A 115 11.17 -10.35 -22.80
CA GLN A 115 11.20 -8.96 -23.23
C GLN A 115 11.11 -8.98 -24.75
N GLN A 116 9.96 -8.56 -25.31
CA GLN A 116 9.83 -8.44 -26.75
C GLN A 116 10.87 -7.44 -27.26
N ALA A 117 11.53 -7.77 -28.38
CA ALA A 117 12.40 -6.85 -29.09
C ALA A 117 11.67 -5.51 -29.23
N GLN A 118 12.40 -4.42 -28.98
CA GLN A 118 11.93 -3.06 -28.76
C GLN A 118 11.14 -2.48 -29.95
N VAL A 119 9.94 -3.00 -30.21
CA VAL A 119 8.85 -2.21 -30.77
C VAL A 119 8.65 -1.10 -29.76
N SER A 120 8.67 0.16 -30.18
CA SER A 120 8.47 1.30 -29.26
C SER A 120 7.22 1.02 -28.42
N GLN A 121 7.40 0.68 -27.14
CA GLN A 121 6.29 0.35 -26.25
C GLN A 121 5.78 1.63 -25.62
N PHE A 122 4.46 1.76 -25.52
CA PHE A 122 3.83 2.84 -24.78
C PHE A 122 3.71 2.42 -23.32
N TYR A 123 4.32 3.17 -22.39
CA TYR A 123 4.30 2.87 -20.96
C TYR A 123 4.47 4.15 -20.13
N VAL A 124 4.18 4.06 -18.84
CA VAL A 124 4.44 5.11 -17.85
C VAL A 124 5.92 5.09 -17.47
N GLU A 125 6.64 6.18 -17.76
CA GLU A 125 8.04 6.33 -17.37
C GLU A 125 8.18 6.81 -15.92
N ARG A 126 7.30 7.72 -15.52
CA ARG A 126 7.44 8.41 -14.23
C ARG A 126 6.11 9.00 -13.78
N VAL A 127 5.91 9.02 -12.48
CA VAL A 127 4.90 9.86 -11.82
C VAL A 127 5.58 10.76 -10.79
N VAL A 128 5.07 11.97 -10.62
CA VAL A 128 5.44 12.88 -9.55
C VAL A 128 4.17 13.52 -9.00
N ALA A 129 4.02 13.54 -7.69
CA ALA A 129 3.00 14.36 -7.04
C ALA A 129 3.26 15.84 -7.33
N SER A 130 2.37 16.51 -8.05
CA SER A 130 2.49 17.95 -8.36
C SER A 130 1.76 18.82 -7.35
N SER A 131 0.73 18.29 -6.68
CA SER A 131 0.05 18.88 -5.53
C SER A 131 -0.72 17.81 -4.75
N ASP A 132 -1.34 18.16 -3.62
CA ASP A 132 -2.21 17.24 -2.86
C ASP A 132 -3.47 16.80 -3.65
N THR A 133 -3.70 17.33 -4.86
CA THR A 133 -4.84 16.95 -5.74
C THR A 133 -4.42 16.71 -7.19
N ALA A 134 -3.13 16.51 -7.45
CA ALA A 134 -2.67 16.25 -8.81
C ALA A 134 -1.37 15.44 -8.83
N VAL A 135 -1.26 14.62 -9.86
CA VAL A 135 -0.04 13.90 -10.22
C VAL A 135 0.32 14.19 -11.67
N THR A 136 1.60 14.42 -11.91
CA THR A 136 2.16 14.56 -13.25
C THR A 136 2.76 13.22 -13.66
N VAL A 137 2.27 12.69 -14.77
CA VAL A 137 2.68 11.40 -15.32
C VAL A 137 3.36 11.64 -16.66
N ARG A 138 4.57 11.12 -16.80
CA ARG A 138 5.34 11.12 -18.03
C ARG A 138 5.28 9.74 -18.66
N PHE A 139 5.02 9.71 -19.96
CA PHE A 139 4.91 8.49 -20.76
C PHE A 139 6.07 8.38 -21.76
N SER A 140 6.33 7.16 -22.22
CA SER A 140 7.35 6.89 -23.25
C SER A 140 6.94 7.36 -24.66
N GLN A 141 5.64 7.61 -24.86
CA GLN A 141 5.04 8.10 -26.10
C GLN A 141 3.93 9.08 -25.77
N GLU A 142 3.56 9.95 -26.71
CA GLU A 142 2.45 10.87 -26.53
C GLU A 142 1.12 10.09 -26.34
N PRO A 143 0.40 10.29 -25.22
CA PRO A 143 -0.85 9.58 -24.96
C PRO A 143 -2.04 10.11 -25.79
N GLU A 144 -2.89 9.21 -26.28
CA GLU A 144 -4.17 9.55 -26.89
C GLU A 144 -5.25 9.74 -25.79
N LEU A 145 -5.36 10.95 -25.26
CA LEU A 145 -6.23 11.22 -24.11
C LEU A 145 -7.73 11.25 -24.45
N SER A 146 -8.11 11.49 -25.71
CA SER A 146 -9.51 11.57 -26.14
C SER A 146 -10.27 10.25 -26.00
N SER A 147 -9.57 9.11 -26.03
CA SER A 147 -10.15 7.78 -25.88
C SER A 147 -10.08 7.25 -24.44
N LEU A 148 -9.47 8.01 -23.52
CA LEU A 148 -9.31 7.62 -22.12
C LEU A 148 -10.56 7.93 -21.31
N ALA A 149 -11.33 6.89 -20.98
CA ALA A 149 -12.42 6.98 -20.03
C ALA A 149 -11.85 7.07 -18.60
N LEU A 150 -12.04 8.21 -17.91
CA LEU A 150 -11.38 8.46 -16.61
C LEU A 150 -11.85 7.52 -15.50
N ASP A 151 -13.07 7.02 -15.58
CA ASP A 151 -13.66 6.02 -14.69
C ASP A 151 -13.06 4.62 -14.86
N SER A 152 -12.38 4.36 -15.98
CA SER A 152 -11.62 3.12 -16.20
C SER A 152 -10.22 3.14 -15.56
N ILE A 153 -9.79 4.29 -15.03
CA ILE A 153 -8.52 4.42 -14.30
C ILE A 153 -8.77 4.01 -12.85
N LEU A 154 -8.11 2.94 -12.43
CA LEU A 154 -8.20 2.47 -11.05
C LEU A 154 -7.16 3.20 -10.19
N ILE A 155 -7.62 3.79 -9.08
CA ILE A 155 -6.77 4.39 -8.07
C ILE A 155 -6.93 3.62 -6.77
N GLU A 156 -5.84 3.08 -6.25
CA GLU A 156 -5.82 2.35 -4.98
C GLU A 156 -4.96 3.10 -3.95
N PRO A 157 -5.30 3.04 -2.65
CA PRO A 157 -6.39 2.26 -2.06
C PRO A 157 -7.79 2.87 -2.23
N TYR A 158 -7.87 4.16 -2.54
CA TYR A 158 -9.10 4.84 -2.93
C TYR A 158 -8.76 6.07 -3.76
N GLY A 159 -9.77 6.60 -4.45
CA GLY A 159 -9.63 7.81 -5.24
C GLY A 159 -10.31 7.70 -6.58
N ALA A 160 -10.26 8.79 -7.34
CA ALA A 160 -10.64 8.84 -8.73
C ALA A 160 -9.86 9.95 -9.44
N ILE A 161 -9.66 9.76 -10.74
CA ILE A 161 -9.23 10.82 -11.64
C ILE A 161 -10.46 11.62 -12.05
N VAL A 162 -10.48 12.92 -11.76
CA VAL A 162 -11.61 13.81 -12.08
C VAL A 162 -11.34 14.69 -13.31
N GLY A 163 -10.14 14.61 -13.87
CA GLY A 163 -9.77 15.33 -15.08
C GLY A 163 -8.29 15.19 -15.40
N TYR A 164 -7.88 15.80 -16.50
CA TYR A 164 -6.47 15.90 -16.88
C TYR A 164 -6.18 17.26 -17.53
N LEU A 165 -4.90 17.59 -17.61
CA LEU A 165 -4.38 18.73 -18.33
C LEU A 165 -3.10 18.32 -19.06
N LYS A 166 -3.05 18.57 -20.36
CA LYS A 166 -1.81 18.40 -21.13
C LYS A 166 -0.84 19.53 -20.76
N ARG A 167 0.39 19.18 -20.38
CA ARG A 167 1.45 20.16 -20.13
C ARG A 167 2.22 20.42 -21.43
N GLY A 168 3.12 21.40 -21.44
CA GLY A 168 3.84 21.81 -22.66
C GLY A 168 4.69 20.70 -23.32
N ASP A 169 5.00 19.63 -22.57
CA ASP A 169 5.59 18.40 -23.11
C ASP A 169 4.48 17.43 -23.54
N ALA A 170 4.51 17.00 -24.81
CA ALA A 170 3.52 16.10 -25.41
C ALA A 170 3.41 14.75 -24.68
N GLN A 171 4.48 14.28 -24.05
CA GLN A 171 4.53 13.02 -23.31
C GLN A 171 4.09 13.15 -21.85
N THR A 172 3.77 14.36 -21.40
CA THR A 172 3.48 14.65 -19.98
C THR A 172 2.04 15.09 -19.80
N VAL A 173 1.35 14.40 -18.88
CA VAL A 173 -0.04 14.66 -18.54
C VAL A 173 -0.15 14.88 -17.04
N GLU A 174 -0.81 15.96 -16.65
CA GLU A 174 -1.24 16.16 -15.28
C GLU A 174 -2.62 15.55 -15.10
N PHE A 175 -2.75 14.55 -14.24
CA PHE A 175 -4.04 14.01 -13.83
C PHE A 175 -4.50 14.70 -12.55
N LYS A 176 -5.74 15.17 -12.55
CA LYS A 176 -6.41 15.77 -11.40
C LYS A 176 -7.06 14.69 -10.58
N LEU A 177 -6.68 14.61 -9.32
CA LEU A 177 -7.25 13.70 -8.34
C LEU A 177 -8.49 14.34 -7.71
N ASP A 178 -9.43 13.52 -7.25
CA ASP A 178 -10.54 14.02 -6.45
C ASP A 178 -10.07 14.66 -5.12
N ARG A 179 -10.98 15.37 -4.44
CA ARG A 179 -10.65 16.15 -3.23
C ARG A 179 -10.30 15.31 -1.99
N ARG A 180 -10.55 14.00 -1.98
CA ARG A 180 -10.21 13.13 -0.83
C ARG A 180 -8.68 13.08 -0.61
N PHE A 181 -7.90 13.22 -1.67
CA PHE A 181 -6.44 13.24 -1.60
C PHE A 181 -5.86 14.40 -0.78
N ARG A 182 -6.60 15.51 -0.66
CA ARG A 182 -6.12 16.73 -0.02
C ARG A 182 -5.80 16.57 1.47
N TYR A 183 -6.47 15.62 2.12
CA TYR A 183 -6.39 15.40 3.56
C TYR A 183 -5.80 14.02 3.88
N ASP A 184 -6.07 13.02 3.04
CA ASP A 184 -5.83 11.62 3.40
C ASP A 184 -4.57 11.01 2.78
N ALA A 185 -3.83 11.74 1.93
CA ALA A 185 -2.81 11.13 1.05
C ALA A 185 -1.37 11.06 1.59
N ARG A 186 -1.08 11.69 2.75
CA ARG A 186 0.29 11.77 3.28
C ARG A 186 0.66 10.54 4.09
N GLY A 187 1.84 9.98 3.83
CA GLY A 187 2.27 8.76 4.51
C GLY A 187 1.69 7.46 3.94
N MET A 188 1.19 7.48 2.70
CA MET A 188 0.61 6.31 2.06
C MET A 188 1.04 6.20 0.59
N VAL A 189 1.24 4.96 0.14
CA VAL A 189 1.45 4.64 -1.27
C VAL A 189 0.10 4.55 -1.98
N PHE A 190 -0.04 5.30 -3.06
CA PHE A 190 -1.12 5.18 -4.01
C PHE A 190 -0.62 4.51 -5.27
N THR A 191 -1.51 3.79 -5.95
CA THR A 191 -1.26 3.32 -7.30
C THR A 191 -2.32 3.82 -8.26
N MET A 192 -1.92 4.05 -9.50
CA MET A 192 -2.79 4.37 -10.62
C MET A 192 -2.57 3.31 -11.68
N THR A 193 -3.63 2.58 -12.01
CA THR A 193 -3.65 1.58 -13.07
C THR A 193 -4.47 2.08 -14.24
N LEU A 194 -3.80 2.31 -15.37
CA LEU A 194 -4.43 2.68 -16.63
C LEU A 194 -5.01 1.44 -17.32
N PRO A 195 -6.14 1.57 -18.04
CA PRO A 195 -6.77 0.43 -18.70
C PRO A 195 -5.88 -0.10 -19.82
N HIS A 196 -5.88 -1.41 -20.04
CA HIS A 196 -5.09 -2.04 -21.11
C HIS A 196 -5.45 -1.55 -22.52
N THR A 197 -6.61 -0.92 -22.69
CA THR A 197 -7.07 -0.32 -23.94
C THR A 197 -6.51 1.06 -24.22
N PHE A 198 -5.80 1.69 -23.25
CA PHE A 198 -5.23 3.01 -23.41
C PHE A 198 -4.09 2.99 -24.43
N ARG A 199 -4.00 4.03 -25.28
CA ARG A 199 -3.10 4.06 -26.43
C ARG A 199 -2.28 5.34 -26.51
N SER A 200 -1.16 5.28 -27.21
CA SER A 200 -0.45 6.46 -27.68
C SER A 200 -1.08 6.99 -28.98
N THR A 201 -0.74 8.21 -29.37
CA THR A 201 -1.19 8.85 -30.61
C THR A 201 -0.70 8.13 -31.87
N VAL A 202 0.34 7.30 -31.76
CA VAL A 202 0.83 6.43 -32.84
C VAL A 202 0.17 5.04 -32.84
N GLY A 203 -0.80 4.80 -31.95
CA GLY A 203 -1.66 3.62 -31.93
C GLY A 203 -1.20 2.46 -31.05
N ASN A 204 -0.05 2.58 -30.38
CA ASN A 204 0.47 1.53 -29.50
C ASN A 204 -0.35 1.44 -28.22
N LEU A 205 -0.74 0.23 -27.83
CA LEU A 205 -1.38 -0.03 -26.54
C LEU A 205 -0.40 0.16 -25.39
N ILE A 206 -0.90 0.61 -24.24
CA ILE A 206 -0.11 0.70 -23.03
C ILE A 206 0.31 -0.70 -22.57
N ALA A 207 1.59 -0.84 -22.21
CA ALA A 207 2.15 -2.11 -21.81
C ALA A 207 1.47 -2.64 -20.54
N GLY A 208 0.78 -3.78 -20.64
CA GLY A 208 -0.01 -4.34 -19.53
C GLY A 208 0.81 -5.01 -18.41
N ASN A 209 2.10 -5.23 -18.62
CA ASN A 209 2.96 -5.93 -17.68
C ASN A 209 3.52 -4.98 -16.59
N GLY A 210 2.77 -3.95 -16.19
CA GLY A 210 3.22 -2.97 -15.19
C GLY A 210 3.63 -1.62 -15.79
N GLY A 211 3.83 -1.55 -17.11
CA GLY A 211 3.97 -0.28 -17.82
C GLY A 211 2.71 0.59 -17.81
N ASN A 212 1.56 0.04 -17.40
CA ASN A 212 0.30 0.76 -17.21
C ASN A 212 0.00 1.12 -15.75
N VAL A 213 0.87 0.71 -14.81
CA VAL A 213 0.70 0.93 -13.38
C VAL A 213 1.79 1.85 -12.90
N VAL A 214 1.43 2.82 -12.05
CA VAL A 214 2.42 3.66 -11.41
C VAL A 214 2.07 3.92 -9.96
N GLY A 215 3.08 3.85 -9.09
CA GLY A 215 2.96 4.14 -7.67
C GLY A 215 3.55 5.50 -7.31
N TRP A 216 2.90 6.23 -6.41
CA TRP A 216 3.47 7.43 -5.79
C TRP A 216 3.09 7.48 -4.32
N TYR A 217 3.78 8.33 -3.57
CA TYR A 217 3.40 8.66 -2.20
C TYR A 217 3.65 10.15 -1.97
N TYR A 218 2.92 10.71 -1.02
CA TYR A 218 3.20 12.04 -0.50
C TYR A 218 4.06 11.88 0.75
N ALA A 219 5.33 12.28 0.63
CA ALA A 219 6.23 12.29 1.78
C ALA A 219 5.65 13.16 2.91
N ALA A 220 5.81 12.70 4.15
CA ALA A 220 5.48 13.51 5.31
C ALA A 220 6.25 14.84 5.27
N ASN A 221 5.54 15.97 5.37
CA ASN A 221 6.13 17.30 5.33
C ASN A 221 5.42 18.28 6.29
N VAL A 222 5.03 17.82 7.48
CA VAL A 222 4.38 18.66 8.50
C VAL A 222 4.76 18.18 9.90
N LEU A 223 4.75 19.09 10.87
CA LEU A 223 4.95 18.83 12.31
C LEU A 223 3.75 18.16 13.01
N GLN A 224 2.58 18.10 12.37
CA GLN A 224 1.34 17.62 12.99
C GLN A 224 0.82 16.35 12.33
N THR A 225 0.62 15.33 13.15
CA THR A 225 -0.02 14.06 12.75
C THR A 225 -1.53 14.17 12.79
N GLN A 226 -2.20 13.45 11.92
CA GLN A 226 -3.67 13.48 11.80
C GLN A 226 -4.16 12.06 11.53
N ALA A 227 -5.32 11.70 12.11
CA ALA A 227 -5.97 10.41 11.90
C ALA A 227 -7.05 10.54 10.81
N PHE A 228 -7.10 9.58 9.88
CA PHE A 228 -8.03 9.54 8.76
C PHE A 228 -8.45 8.10 8.41
N PRO A 229 -9.67 7.87 7.91
CA PRO A 229 -10.77 8.81 7.85
C PRO A 229 -11.21 9.22 9.26
N GLN A 230 -11.77 10.42 9.38
CA GLN A 230 -12.22 10.97 10.65
C GLN A 230 -13.62 11.57 10.48
N PRO A 231 -14.68 10.95 11.03
CA PRO A 231 -14.65 9.73 11.84
C PRO A 231 -14.34 8.47 11.03
N TRP A 232 -13.73 7.47 11.67
CA TRP A 232 -13.56 6.12 11.11
C TRP A 232 -14.80 5.28 11.38
N SER A 233 -15.38 4.73 10.32
CA SER A 233 -16.59 3.91 10.36
C SER A 233 -16.25 2.44 10.23
N ARG A 234 -16.73 1.62 11.18
CA ARG A 234 -16.50 0.17 11.18
C ARG A 234 -17.11 -0.54 9.97
N SER A 235 -18.24 -0.05 9.48
CA SER A 235 -18.97 -0.62 8.35
C SER A 235 -18.43 -0.19 6.99
N ARG A 236 -17.79 0.98 6.91
CA ARG A 236 -17.34 1.57 5.63
C ARG A 236 -15.83 1.53 5.43
N ASP A 237 -15.06 1.79 6.48
CA ASP A 237 -13.65 2.10 6.36
C ASP A 237 -12.79 0.89 6.75
N PRO A 238 -11.95 0.35 5.84
CA PRO A 238 -11.21 -0.87 6.09
C PRO A 238 -10.06 -0.68 7.09
N GLU A 239 -9.55 0.54 7.24
CA GLU A 239 -8.43 0.88 8.12
C GLU A 239 -8.49 2.37 8.52
N LEU A 240 -7.83 2.69 9.63
CA LEU A 240 -7.49 4.03 10.07
C LEU A 240 -6.01 4.28 9.74
N HIS A 241 -5.71 5.49 9.31
CA HIS A 241 -4.40 5.95 8.91
C HIS A 241 -3.98 7.14 9.76
N PHE A 242 -2.77 7.10 10.30
CA PHE A 242 -2.11 8.21 10.97
C PHE A 242 -1.07 8.79 10.02
N SER A 243 -1.32 9.99 9.49
CA SER A 243 -0.41 10.67 8.58
C SER A 243 0.71 11.39 9.32
N ASN A 244 1.83 11.63 8.63
CA ASN A 244 3.01 12.35 9.12
C ASN A 244 3.69 11.70 10.34
N VAL A 245 3.61 10.37 10.46
CA VAL A 245 4.33 9.63 11.51
C VAL A 245 5.72 9.29 10.98
N PRO A 246 6.80 9.85 11.55
CA PRO A 246 8.15 9.63 11.03
C PRO A 246 8.62 8.20 11.31
N LEU A 247 9.52 7.71 10.45
CA LEU A 247 10.12 6.38 10.59
C LEU A 247 10.75 6.20 11.99
N GLY A 248 10.47 5.07 12.62
CA GLY A 248 10.92 4.72 13.98
C GLY A 248 10.08 5.33 15.11
N ALA A 249 9.14 6.23 14.82
CA ALA A 249 8.19 6.69 15.83
C ALA A 249 7.09 5.66 16.08
N THR A 250 6.43 5.75 17.24
CA THR A 250 5.33 4.87 17.64
C THR A 250 4.05 5.68 17.81
N VAL A 251 2.97 5.29 17.15
CA VAL A 251 1.62 5.79 17.46
C VAL A 251 1.12 5.04 18.69
N VAL A 252 0.82 5.77 19.76
CA VAL A 252 0.26 5.23 21.00
C VAL A 252 -1.20 5.63 21.08
N ILE A 253 -2.07 4.63 21.23
CA ILE A 253 -3.52 4.80 21.22
C ILE A 253 -4.07 4.50 22.60
N SER A 254 -4.97 5.32 23.10
CA SER A 254 -5.53 5.19 24.44
C SER A 254 -7.01 5.58 24.52
N LEU A 255 -7.66 5.14 25.59
CA LEU A 255 -8.95 5.65 26.04
C LEU A 255 -8.83 7.11 26.52
N LEU A 256 -9.97 7.78 26.74
CA LEU A 256 -10.02 9.15 27.28
C LEU A 256 -9.43 9.28 28.69
N ASP A 257 -9.44 8.19 29.46
CA ASP A 257 -8.84 8.11 30.79
C ASP A 257 -7.32 7.80 30.76
N GLY A 258 -6.74 7.67 29.56
CA GLY A 258 -5.31 7.44 29.35
C GLY A 258 -4.89 5.97 29.34
N ILE A 259 -5.80 5.01 29.50
CA ILE A 259 -5.48 3.59 29.39
C ILE A 259 -5.02 3.28 27.96
N GLU A 260 -3.78 2.81 27.81
CA GLU A 260 -3.21 2.42 26.50
C GLU A 260 -3.89 1.16 25.95
N LEU A 261 -4.26 1.22 24.68
CA LEU A 261 -4.92 0.15 23.93
C LEU A 261 -4.01 -0.49 22.89
N ALA A 262 -3.16 0.31 22.24
CA ALA A 262 -2.28 -0.17 21.18
C ALA A 262 -1.05 0.73 21.02
N GLN A 263 0.05 0.12 20.55
CA GLN A 263 1.27 0.79 20.13
C GLN A 263 1.60 0.31 18.71
N LEU A 264 1.82 1.25 17.80
CA LEU A 264 2.00 0.98 16.38
C LEU A 264 3.28 1.64 15.90
N GLU A 265 4.29 0.84 15.56
CA GLU A 265 5.56 1.36 15.08
C GLU A 265 5.48 1.79 13.61
N ALA A 266 6.04 2.95 13.31
CA ALA A 266 6.22 3.43 11.96
C ALA A 266 7.46 2.76 11.34
N VAL A 267 7.21 1.70 10.58
CA VAL A 267 8.23 0.94 9.86
C VAL A 267 8.35 1.32 8.38
N ASP A 268 7.38 2.06 7.86
CA ASP A 268 7.30 2.46 6.45
C ASP A 268 7.94 3.86 6.25
N PRO A 269 8.89 4.03 5.30
CA PRO A 269 9.53 5.32 5.03
C PRO A 269 8.59 6.38 4.42
N THR A 270 7.37 6.02 4.03
CA THR A 270 6.38 6.96 3.46
C THR A 270 5.94 8.03 4.46
N GLY A 271 6.06 7.78 5.76
CA GLY A 271 5.75 8.75 6.82
C GLY A 271 4.29 8.70 7.28
N GLY A 272 3.78 7.50 7.52
CA GLY A 272 2.46 7.26 8.09
C GLY A 272 2.32 5.85 8.67
N VAL A 273 1.29 5.64 9.49
CA VAL A 273 0.98 4.36 10.11
C VAL A 273 -0.46 4.02 9.85
N ARG A 274 -0.68 2.89 9.19
CA ARG A 274 -2.01 2.33 8.96
C ARG A 274 -2.33 1.28 10.01
N TRP A 275 -3.58 1.23 10.42
CA TRP A 275 -4.05 0.41 11.52
C TRP A 275 -5.47 -0.06 11.26
N LEU A 276 -5.76 -1.31 11.57
CA LEU A 276 -7.13 -1.80 11.66
C LEU A 276 -7.58 -1.65 13.13
N PRO A 277 -8.46 -0.68 13.46
CA PRO A 277 -8.79 -0.36 14.85
C PRO A 277 -9.39 -1.54 15.59
N ARG A 278 -8.62 -2.10 16.52
CA ARG A 278 -9.00 -3.26 17.33
C ARG A 278 -8.59 -3.08 18.78
N LEU A 279 -9.35 -3.72 19.67
CA LEU A 279 -8.98 -3.92 21.06
C LEU A 279 -7.85 -4.97 21.15
N PRO A 280 -7.14 -5.05 22.30
CA PRO A 280 -6.15 -6.10 22.55
C PRO A 280 -6.71 -7.51 22.39
N ASP A 281 -8.02 -7.70 22.62
CA ASP A 281 -8.71 -8.96 22.39
C ASP A 281 -9.11 -9.22 20.92
N GLY A 282 -8.58 -8.43 19.99
CA GLY A 282 -8.79 -8.58 18.55
C GLY A 282 -10.19 -8.18 18.05
N ARG A 283 -11.14 -7.83 18.91
CA ARG A 283 -12.43 -7.26 18.47
C ARG A 283 -12.21 -5.88 17.86
N LEU A 284 -13.05 -5.49 16.89
CA LEU A 284 -13.02 -4.12 16.37
C LEU A 284 -13.26 -3.12 17.51
N LEU A 285 -12.57 -1.99 17.44
CA LEU A 285 -12.68 -0.94 18.43
C LEU A 285 -14.15 -0.47 18.54
N PRO A 286 -14.74 -0.40 19.74
CA PRO A 286 -16.11 0.08 19.91
C PRO A 286 -16.32 1.54 19.43
N GLU A 287 -17.57 1.94 19.30
CA GLU A 287 -17.91 3.34 19.04
C GLU A 287 -17.47 4.22 20.22
N GLY A 288 -16.92 5.39 19.92
CA GLY A 288 -16.41 6.29 20.95
C GLY A 288 -15.36 7.28 20.46
N ILE A 289 -14.84 8.04 21.42
CA ILE A 289 -13.72 8.96 21.22
C ILE A 289 -12.49 8.34 21.84
N TYR A 290 -11.41 8.29 21.07
CA TYR A 290 -10.13 7.74 21.47
C TYR A 290 -9.05 8.80 21.32
N LEU A 291 -7.98 8.65 22.09
CA LEU A 291 -6.82 9.51 22.03
C LEU A 291 -5.68 8.80 21.32
N TYR A 292 -4.86 9.57 20.63
CA TYR A 292 -3.57 9.11 20.14
C TYR A 292 -2.49 10.16 20.35
N ARG A 293 -1.26 9.69 20.47
CA ARG A 293 -0.05 10.51 20.49
C ARG A 293 1.06 9.81 19.76
N ILE A 294 2.04 10.57 19.31
CA ILE A 294 3.22 10.02 18.64
C ILE A 294 4.35 10.04 19.64
N ARG A 295 5.02 8.91 19.83
CA ARG A 295 6.24 8.80 20.62
C ARG A 295 7.42 8.72 19.65
N MET A 296 8.26 9.74 19.67
CA MET A 296 9.46 9.80 18.84
C MET A 296 10.55 8.84 19.37
N PRO A 297 11.53 8.43 18.54
CA PRO A 297 12.62 7.58 18.97
C PRO A 297 13.45 8.14 20.14
N ASP A 298 13.50 9.47 20.29
CA ASP A 298 14.18 10.16 21.39
C ASP A 298 13.34 10.24 22.68
N GLY A 299 12.15 9.63 22.69
CA GLY A 299 11.20 9.64 23.79
C GLY A 299 10.28 10.86 23.85
N THR A 300 10.42 11.82 22.92
CA THR A 300 9.53 13.00 22.87
C THR A 300 8.12 12.59 22.45
N GLU A 301 7.12 13.07 23.19
CA GLU A 301 5.70 12.86 22.87
C GLU A 301 5.02 14.19 22.50
N PRO A 302 4.88 14.54 21.21
CA PRO A 302 4.04 15.66 20.77
C PRO A 302 2.58 15.55 21.22
N VAL A 303 1.85 16.66 21.01
CA VAL A 303 0.47 16.90 21.44
C VAL A 303 -0.46 15.70 21.22
N VAL A 304 -1.19 15.33 22.28
CA VAL A 304 -2.26 14.34 22.24
C VAL A 304 -3.41 14.85 21.37
N GLN A 305 -3.86 14.00 20.45
CA GLN A 305 -4.99 14.26 19.56
C GLN A 305 -6.07 13.21 19.72
N LYS A 306 -7.24 13.43 19.09
CA LYS A 306 -8.38 12.52 19.19
C LYS A 306 -8.82 11.99 17.83
N PHE A 307 -9.32 10.76 17.81
CA PHE A 307 -10.09 10.21 16.70
C PHE A 307 -11.43 9.65 17.18
N VAL A 308 -12.39 9.52 16.26
CA VAL A 308 -13.76 9.08 16.56
C VAL A 308 -14.06 7.80 15.78
N VAL A 309 -14.61 6.81 16.48
CA VAL A 309 -15.14 5.57 15.88
C VAL A 309 -16.66 5.64 15.83
N VAL A 310 -17.20 5.39 14.64
CA VAL A 310 -18.64 5.32 14.37
C VAL A 310 -19.00 3.94 13.79
N PRO A 311 -20.29 3.53 13.81
CA PRO A 311 -20.69 2.26 13.21
C PRO A 311 -20.39 2.18 11.71
#